data_AF-A0A8J4SYL9-F1
#
_entry.id   AF-A0A8J4SYL9-F1
#
_cell.length_a   1.000
_cell.length_b   1.000
_cell.length_c   1.000
_cell.angle_alpha   90.00
_cell.angle_beta   90.00
_cell.angle_gamma   90.00
#
_symmetry.space_group_name_H-M   'P 1'
#
loop_
_entity.id
_entity.type
_entity.pdbx_description
1 polymer ?
#
loop_
_entity_poly.entity_id
_entity_poly.type
_entity_poly.pdbx_seq_one_letter_code
_entity_poly.pdbx_strand_id
1 'polypeptide(L)'
;GKYGDLNSNLVSFGPCQTPTLGFCVKRHDQIQSFKPEPFWRIKASVSVDNDRSLELLWNRDRLFDKEAAMMFLSRIKSATTAE
;
A
#
# COMPACT_ATOMS: atom_id res chain seq x y z
N GLY A 1 -10.11 10.07 -30.14
CA GLY A 1 -9.06 10.20 -29.10
C GLY A 1 -9.71 10.42 -27.73
N LYS A 2 -8.96 10.30 -26.62
CA LYS A 2 -9.47 10.38 -25.23
C LYS A 2 -10.31 11.65 -24.93
N TYR A 3 -10.21 12.69 -25.76
CA TYR A 3 -10.92 13.98 -25.62
C TYR A 3 -11.54 14.46 -26.95
N GLY A 4 -12.42 13.65 -27.56
CA GLY A 4 -12.98 13.91 -28.90
C GLY A 4 -13.95 15.10 -28.99
N ASP A 5 -14.68 15.41 -27.91
CA ASP A 5 -15.71 16.45 -27.86
C ASP A 5 -15.32 17.62 -26.95
N LEU A 6 -14.23 18.32 -27.31
CA LEU A 6 -13.79 19.52 -26.58
C LEU A 6 -14.38 20.78 -27.23
N ASN A 7 -15.07 21.60 -26.43
CA ASN A 7 -15.45 22.95 -26.84
C ASN A 7 -14.19 23.81 -26.96
N SER A 8 -13.87 24.27 -28.18
CA SER A 8 -12.64 25.02 -28.49
C SER A 8 -12.49 26.32 -27.69
N ASN A 9 -13.60 26.91 -27.22
CA ASN A 9 -13.57 28.12 -26.40
C ASN A 9 -13.03 27.88 -24.97
N LEU A 10 -12.92 26.63 -24.53
CA LEU A 10 -12.41 26.25 -23.20
C LEU A 10 -10.96 25.76 -23.23
N VAL A 11 -10.40 25.51 -24.42
CA VAL A 11 -9.04 25.01 -24.57
C VAL A 11 -8.07 26.19 -24.58
N SER A 12 -7.18 26.26 -23.59
CA SER A 12 -6.14 27.28 -23.51
C SER A 12 -4.79 26.66 -23.20
N PHE A 13 -3.73 27.31 -23.68
CA PHE A 13 -2.35 26.95 -23.41
C PHE A 13 -1.64 28.10 -22.70
N GLY A 14 -0.77 27.76 -21.74
CA GLY A 14 0.10 28.73 -21.10
C GLY A 14 1.35 28.07 -20.54
N PRO A 15 2.52 28.71 -20.65
CA PRO A 15 3.81 28.10 -20.31
C PRO A 15 3.95 27.71 -18.83
N CYS A 16 3.13 28.28 -17.94
CA CYS A 16 3.08 27.92 -16.52
C CYS A 16 1.79 27.14 -16.15
N GLN A 17 0.64 27.49 -16.73
CA GLN A 17 -0.63 26.82 -16.44
C GLN A 17 -0.62 25.35 -16.86
N THR A 18 -0.04 25.05 -18.05
CA THR A 18 -0.07 23.71 -18.62
C THR A 18 0.82 22.74 -17.83
N PRO A 19 2.06 23.08 -17.45
CA PRO A 19 2.84 22.26 -16.52
C PRO A 19 2.17 22.07 -15.15
N THR A 20 1.53 23.11 -14.62
CA THR A 20 0.82 23.04 -13.34
C THR A 20 -0.32 22.03 -13.38
N LEU A 21 -1.17 22.11 -14.40
CA LEU A 21 -2.20 21.09 -14.66
C LEU A 21 -1.58 19.71 -14.87
N GLY A 22 -0.41 19.64 -15.51
CA GLY A 22 0.36 18.42 -15.68
C GLY A 22 0.64 17.67 -14.39
N PHE A 23 0.91 18.36 -13.26
CA PHE A 23 1.07 17.70 -11.96
C PHE A 23 -0.24 17.04 -11.49
N CYS A 24 -1.37 17.72 -11.63
CA CYS A 24 -2.68 17.20 -11.27
C CYS A 24 -3.05 15.99 -12.12
N VAL A 25 -2.87 16.08 -13.45
CA VAL A 25 -3.15 14.98 -14.38
C VAL A 25 -2.24 13.79 -14.12
N LYS A 26 -0.93 14.03 -13.89
CA LYS A 26 0.02 12.95 -13.56
C LYS A 26 -0.42 12.19 -12.30
N ARG A 27 -0.82 12.89 -11.24
CA ARG A 27 -1.30 12.24 -10.02
C ARG A 27 -2.62 11.51 -10.26
N HIS A 28 -3.54 12.12 -11.02
CA HIS A 28 -4.81 11.49 -11.39
C HIS A 28 -4.58 10.18 -12.15
N ASP A 29 -3.73 10.19 -13.18
CA ASP A 29 -3.42 8.99 -13.96
C ASP A 29 -2.77 7.91 -13.09
N GLN A 30 -1.85 8.28 -12.20
CA GLN A 30 -1.27 7.33 -11.22
C GLN A 30 -2.33 6.70 -10.30
N ILE A 31 -3.33 7.46 -9.86
CA ILE A 31 -4.44 6.94 -9.05
C ILE A 31 -5.30 5.99 -9.88
N GLN A 32 -5.67 6.40 -11.09
CA GLN A 32 -6.52 5.60 -11.99
C GLN A 32 -5.83 4.30 -12.43
N SER A 33 -4.51 4.32 -12.62
CA SER A 33 -3.73 3.14 -13.00
C SER A 33 -3.28 2.29 -11.80
N PHE A 34 -3.52 2.74 -10.56
CA PHE A 34 -3.10 1.99 -9.37
C PHE A 34 -3.90 0.69 -9.27
N LYS A 35 -3.19 -0.44 -9.23
CA LYS A 35 -3.77 -1.76 -8.98
C LYS A 35 -3.40 -2.18 -7.55
N PRO A 36 -4.35 -2.18 -6.59
CA PRO A 36 -4.08 -2.64 -5.24
C PRO A 36 -3.60 -4.09 -5.24
N GLU A 37 -2.57 -4.39 -4.44
CA GLU A 37 -2.04 -5.74 -4.27
C GLU A 37 -2.28 -6.23 -2.84
N PRO A 38 -2.85 -7.44 -2.64
CA PRO A 38 -3.01 -8.00 -1.31
C PRO A 38 -1.67 -8.27 -0.64
N PHE A 39 -1.58 -8.01 0.65
CA PHE A 39 -0.41 -8.33 1.46
C PHE A 39 -0.83 -8.98 2.79
N TRP A 40 0.12 -9.67 3.40
CA TRP A 40 -0.01 -10.38 4.66
C TRP A 40 1.02 -9.88 5.66
N ARG A 41 0.60 -9.70 6.91
CA ARG A 41 1.47 -9.39 8.04
C ARG A 41 1.24 -10.40 9.14
N ILE A 42 2.32 -10.75 9.84
CA ILE A 42 2.21 -11.58 11.04
C ILE A 42 2.18 -10.65 12.23
N LYS A 43 1.09 -10.74 13.00
CA LYS A 43 0.94 -10.06 14.28
C LYS A 43 1.07 -11.11 15.37
N ALA A 44 1.96 -10.87 16.33
CA ALA A 44 2.13 -11.68 17.51
C ALA A 44 2.01 -10.77 18.73
N SER A 45 1.41 -11.28 19.80
CA SER A 45 1.33 -10.60 21.08
C SER A 45 1.82 -11.53 22.18
N VAL A 46 2.53 -10.98 23.15
CA VAL A 46 3.01 -11.69 24.34
C VAL A 46 2.27 -11.15 25.54
N SER A 47 1.64 -12.03 26.31
CA SER A 47 1.06 -11.67 27.60
C SER A 47 2.18 -11.59 28.64
N VAL A 48 2.33 -10.43 29.25
CA VAL A 48 3.19 -10.17 30.40
C VAL A 48 2.31 -10.15 31.65
N ASP A 49 2.88 -10.48 32.81
CA ASP A 49 2.18 -10.47 34.10
C ASP A 49 1.35 -9.19 34.29
N ASN A 50 0.19 -9.33 34.95
CA ASN A 50 -0.80 -8.27 35.19
C ASN A 50 -1.62 -7.82 33.95
N ASP A 51 -2.04 -8.76 33.11
CA ASP A 51 -3.02 -8.55 32.02
C ASP A 51 -2.55 -7.55 30.95
N ARG A 52 -1.22 -7.36 30.84
CA ARG A 52 -0.60 -6.48 29.85
C ARG A 52 -0.17 -7.31 28.65
N SER A 53 -0.63 -6.95 27.46
CA SER A 53 -0.17 -7.54 26.20
C SER A 53 0.83 -6.62 25.52
N LEU A 54 1.98 -7.17 25.12
CA LEU A 54 2.96 -6.50 24.27
C LEU A 54 2.76 -6.98 22.83
N GLU A 55 2.47 -6.05 21.91
CA GLU A 55 2.48 -6.36 20.48
C GLU A 55 3.92 -6.42 19.97
N LEU A 56 4.26 -7.50 19.28
CA LEU A 56 5.54 -7.67 18.62
C LEU A 56 5.48 -7.11 17.20
N LEU A 57 6.48 -6.31 16.84
CA LEU A 57 6.66 -5.82 15.48
C LEU A 57 7.47 -6.82 14.67
N TRP A 58 6.90 -7.26 13.56
CA TRP A 58 7.60 -8.16 12.65
C TRP A 58 8.61 -7.39 11.80
N ASN A 59 9.89 -7.75 11.90
CA ASN A 59 11.00 -7.10 11.18
C ASN A 59 10.82 -7.05 9.65
N ARG A 60 10.00 -7.93 9.07
CA ARG A 60 9.75 -7.98 7.62
C ARG A 60 8.61 -7.10 7.15
N ASP A 61 7.93 -6.38 8.05
CA ASP A 61 6.76 -5.52 7.80
C ASP A 61 5.56 -6.26 7.16
N ARG A 62 5.67 -6.68 5.90
CA ARG A 62 4.63 -7.37 5.13
C ARG A 62 5.21 -8.29 4.03
N LEU A 63 4.41 -9.27 3.60
CA LEU A 63 4.67 -10.10 2.43
C LEU A 63 3.52 -9.98 1.42
N PHE A 64 3.83 -10.05 0.13
CA PHE A 64 2.84 -10.08 -0.96
C PHE A 64 2.57 -11.50 -1.49
N ASP A 65 3.24 -12.50 -0.91
CA ASP A 65 3.01 -13.91 -1.22
C ASP A 65 2.30 -14.60 -0.04
N LYS A 66 1.14 -15.20 -0.33
CA LYS A 66 0.30 -15.86 0.67
C LYS A 66 0.94 -17.14 1.20
N GLU A 67 1.57 -17.94 0.36
CA GLU A 67 2.16 -19.23 0.73
C GLU A 67 3.38 -19.01 1.62
N ALA A 68 4.23 -18.05 1.27
CA ALA A 68 5.34 -17.60 2.09
C ALA A 68 4.86 -17.10 3.46
N ALA A 69 3.80 -16.27 3.49
CA ALA A 69 3.22 -15.80 4.75
C ALA A 69 2.69 -16.94 5.63
N MET A 70 2.02 -17.94 5.02
CA MET A 70 1.52 -19.12 5.73
C MET A 70 2.66 -20.00 6.26
N MET A 71 3.76 -20.12 5.51
CA MET A 71 4.97 -20.83 5.97
C MET A 71 5.61 -20.13 7.18
N PHE A 72 5.69 -18.80 7.20
CA PHE A 72 6.19 -18.09 8.38
C PHE A 72 5.24 -18.22 9.57
N LEU A 73 3.93 -18.15 9.32
CA LEU A 73 2.93 -18.33 10.36
C LEU A 73 3.01 -19.73 10.98
N SER A 74 3.18 -20.78 10.19
CA SER A 74 3.30 -22.16 10.72
C SER A 74 4.56 -22.33 11.57
N ARG A 75 5.69 -21.78 11.13
CA ARG A 75 6.95 -21.79 11.90
C ARG A 75 6.82 -21.06 13.24
N ILE A 76 6.17 -19.89 13.24
CA ILE A 76 5.99 -19.10 14.47
C ILE A 76 5.01 -19.80 15.42
N LYS A 77 3.93 -20.42 14.92
CA LYS A 77 2.99 -21.18 15.76
C LYS A 77 3.65 -22.39 16.45
N SER A 78 4.65 -23.01 15.82
CA SER A 78 5.43 -24.08 16.45
C SER A 78 6.51 -23.58 17.41
N ALA A 79 6.83 -22.28 17.41
CA ALA A 79 7.82 -21.70 18.30
C ALA A 79 7.16 -21.30 19.63
N THR A 80 7.75 -21.75 20.75
CA THR A 80 7.29 -21.41 22.11
C THR A 80 8.10 -20.27 22.73
N THR A 81 9.23 -19.91 22.13
CA THR A 81 10.13 -18.85 22.57
C THR A 81 10.21 -17.73 21.53
N ALA A 82 10.14 -16.50 22.00
CA ALA A 82 10.51 -15.32 21.22
C ALA A 82 12.00 -15.04 21.48
N GLU A 83 12.84 -15.19 20.45
CA GLU A 83 14.24 -14.69 20.43
C GLU A 83 14.31 -13.34 19.70
#